data_AF-A0A3N7JH35-F1
#
_entry.id   AF-A0A3N7JH35-F1
#
_cell.length_a   1.000
_cell.length_b   1.000
_cell.length_c   1.000
_cell.angle_alpha   90.00
_cell.angle_beta   90.00
_cell.angle_gamma   90.00
#
_symmetry.space_group_name_H-M   'P 1'
#
loop_
_entity.id
_entity.type
_entity.pdbx_description
1 polymer ?
#
loop_
_entity_poly.entity_id
_entity_poly.type
_entity_poly.pdbx_seq_one_letter_code
_entity_poly.pdbx_strand_id
1 'polypeptide(L)' 'MFNSSELSIFNSSFTQNTSSDKGGALYNGQKLSVSNSLFNQNKTTTLGGAIYSG' A
#
# COMPACT_ATOMS: atom_id res chain seq x y z
N MET A 1 4.89 -23.33 -9.94
CA MET A 1 5.71 -22.58 -8.97
C MET A 1 4.83 -21.52 -8.34
N PHE A 2 4.46 -21.66 -7.06
CA PHE A 2 3.77 -20.60 -6.33
C PHE A 2 4.79 -19.49 -6.08
N ASN A 3 4.67 -18.36 -6.77
CA ASN A 3 5.44 -17.19 -6.39
C ASN A 3 4.68 -16.50 -5.26
N SER A 4 5.04 -16.82 -4.01
CA SER A 4 4.57 -16.13 -2.81
C SER A 4 5.21 -14.75 -2.70
N SER A 5 5.32 -14.00 -3.81
CA SER A 5 6.17 -12.82 -3.91
C SER A 5 5.73 -11.81 -2.87
N GLU A 6 6.55 -11.67 -1.83
CA GLU A 6 6.44 -10.62 -0.85
C GLU A 6 6.64 -9.29 -1.58
N LEU A 7 5.71 -8.36 -1.42
CA LEU A 7 5.91 -7.00 -1.90
C LEU A 7 6.74 -6.27 -0.86
N SER A 8 7.93 -5.82 -1.25
CA SER A 8 8.82 -5.09 -0.36
C SER A 8 9.00 -3.66 -0.83
N ILE A 9 8.73 -2.71 0.06
CA ILE A 9 8.83 -1.27 -0.19
C ILE A 9 9.83 -0.69 0.80
N PHE A 10 10.87 -0.06 0.26
CA PHE A 10 11.94 0.55 1.04
C PHE A 10 12.16 1.99 0.58
N ASN A 11 12.40 2.91 1.52
CA ASN A 11 12.80 4.29 1.24
C ASN A 11 11.91 5.01 0.20
N SER A 12 10.60 4.74 0.21
CA SER A 12 9.65 5.25 -0.79
C SER A 12 8.73 6.31 -0.20
N SER A 13 8.23 7.22 -1.03
CA SER A 13 7.26 8.24 -0.61
C SER A 13 6.01 8.20 -1.48
N PHE A 14 4.86 7.97 -0.85
CA PHE A 14 3.55 8.01 -1.47
C PHE A 14 2.78 9.18 -0.89
N THR A 15 2.49 10.18 -1.70
CA THR A 15 1.78 11.38 -1.25
C THR A 15 0.57 11.71 -2.11
N GLN A 16 -0.53 12.09 -1.47
CA GLN A 16 -1.77 12.54 -2.13
C GLN A 16 -2.37 11.56 -3.16
N ASN A 17 -2.12 10.26 -3.00
CA ASN A 17 -2.75 9.24 -3.85
C ASN A 17 -4.18 8.99 -3.39
N THR A 18 -5.09 8.80 -4.35
CA THR A 18 -6.51 8.53 -4.07
C THR A 18 -6.97 7.30 -4.83
N SER A 19 -7.58 6.35 -4.10
CA SER A 19 -8.24 5.16 -4.66
C SER A 19 -9.74 5.19 -4.33
N SER A 20 -10.58 4.73 -5.25
CA SER A 20 -12.02 4.60 -5.02
C SER A 20 -12.42 3.27 -4.38
N ASP A 21 -11.47 2.34 -4.25
CA ASP A 21 -11.69 1.06 -3.60
C ASP A 21 -10.76 0.94 -2.40
N LYS A 22 -9.71 0.13 -2.50
CA LYS A 22 -8.80 -0.17 -1.39
C LYS A 22 -7.44 0.49 -1.56
N GLY A 23 -6.85 0.88 -0.44
CA GLY A 23 -5.47 1.35 -0.37
C GLY A 23 -5.24 2.62 -1.17
N GLY A 24 -5.34 3.77 -0.51
CA GLY A 24 -5.25 5.08 -1.17
C GLY A 24 -3.96 5.29 -1.96
N ALA A 25 -2.86 4.67 -1.54
CA ALA A 25 -1.59 4.60 -2.27
C ALA A 25 -1.21 3.17 -2.68
N LEU A 26 -1.49 2.19 -1.82
CA LEU A 26 -1.04 0.82 -2.03
C LEU A 26 -2.12 -0.20 -1.69
N TYR A 27 -2.35 -1.14 -2.60
CA TYR A 27 -3.14 -2.32 -2.36
C TYR A 27 -2.25 -3.57 -2.58
N ASN A 28 -2.13 -4.41 -1.56
CA ASN A 28 -1.46 -5.70 -1.65
C ASN A 28 -2.37 -6.81 -1.11
N GLY A 29 -2.52 -7.91 -1.84
CA GLY A 29 -3.31 -9.08 -1.40
C GLY A 29 -2.44 -10.25 -0.92
N GLN A 30 -1.21 -9.95 -0.51
CA GLN A 30 -0.20 -10.91 -0.07
C GLN A 30 0.64 -10.31 1.07
N LYS A 31 1.71 -10.99 1.46
CA LYS A 31 2.67 -10.47 2.45
C LYS A 31 3.32 -9.17 1.95
N LEU A 32 3.27 -8.15 2.80
CA LEU A 32 3.79 -6.80 2.54
C LEU A 32 4.86 -6.47 3.60
N SER A 33 6.04 -6.03 3.15
CA SER A 33 7.09 -5.47 4.01
C SER A 33 7.35 -4.03 3.63
N VAL A 34 7.18 -3.12 4.57
CA VAL A 34 7.39 -1.68 4.36
C VAL A 34 8.37 -1.19 5.39
N SER A 35 9.45 -0.55 4.95
CA SER A 35 10.42 0.08 5.84
C SER A 35 10.87 1.43 5.28
N ASN A 36 11.14 2.36 6.20
CA ASN A 36 11.62 3.71 5.90
C ASN A 36 10.81 4.47 4.82
N SER A 37 9.50 4.28 4.78
CA SER A 37 8.65 4.85 3.73
C SER A 37 7.63 5.84 4.29
N LEU A 38 7.30 6.87 3.51
CA LEU A 38 6.35 7.93 3.88
C LEU A 38 5.02 7.73 3.15
N PHE A 39 3.91 7.80 3.90
CA PHE A 39 2.55 7.80 3.35
C PHE A 39 1.82 9.04 3.85
N ASN A 40 1.75 10.09 3.03
CA ASN A 40 1.17 11.37 3.42
C ASN A 40 -0.09 11.71 2.61
N GLN A 41 -1.17 12.08 3.27
CA GLN A 41 -2.42 12.53 2.63
C GLN A 41 -3.01 11.55 1.58
N ASN A 42 -2.71 10.27 1.66
CA ASN A 42 -3.33 9.26 0.78
C ASN A 42 -4.74 8.94 1.28
N LYS A 43 -5.70 8.81 0.36
CA LYS A 43 -7.13 8.69 0.66
C LYS A 43 -7.75 7.51 -0.07
N THR A 44 -8.72 6.86 0.58
CA THR A 44 -9.51 5.80 -0.03
C THR A 44 -10.95 5.91 0.44
N THR A 45 -11.91 5.59 -0.42
CA THR A 45 -13.34 5.69 -0.08
C THR A 45 -13.90 4.45 0.59
N THR A 46 -13.24 3.29 0.48
CA THR A 46 -13.70 2.05 1.12
C THR A 46 -12.83 1.63 2.30
N LEU A 47 -11.63 1.07 2.09
CA LEU A 47 -10.82 0.45 3.14
C LEU A 47 -9.31 0.66 2.96
N GLY A 48 -8.60 0.80 4.08
CA GLY A 48 -7.13 0.77 4.13
C GLY A 48 -6.41 2.12 4.18
N GLY A 49 -7.11 3.27 4.21
CA GLY A 49 -6.45 4.57 4.29
C GLY A 49 -5.40 4.74 3.17
N ALA A 50 -4.11 4.79 3.52
CA ALA A 50 -3.01 4.79 2.55
C ALA A 50 -2.63 3.40 2.01
N ILE A 51 -2.71 2.36 2.83
CA ILE A 51 -2.25 1.00 2.50
C ILE A 51 -3.32 0.00 2.91
N TYR A 52 -3.77 -0.82 1.96
CA TYR A 52 -4.53 -2.02 2.24
C TYR A 52 -3.64 -3.24 2.00
N SER A 53 -3.48 -4.09 3.02
CA SER A 53 -2.81 -5.39 2.93
C SER A 53 -3.73 -6.47 3.51
N GLY A 54 -3.87 -7.60 2.81
CA GLY A 54 -4.67 -8.75 3.25
C GLY A 54 -4.01 -10.07 2.89
#